data_AF-A0A414A7S3-F1
#
_entry.id   AF-A0A414A7S3-F1
#
_cell.length_a   1.000
_cell.length_b   1.000
_cell.length_c   1.000
_cell.angle_alpha   90.00
_cell.angle_beta   90.00
_cell.angle_gamma   90.00
#
_symmetry.space_group_name_H-M   'P 1'
#
loop_
_entity.id
_entity.type
_entity.pdbx_description
1 polymer ?
#
loop_
_entity_poly.entity_id
_entity_poly.type
_entity_poly.pdbx_seq_one_letter_code
_entity_poly.pdbx_strand_id
1 'polypeptide(L)'
;MADQETPTGIKQLIQSMAPEAPSVKEGIVTSASPLEVTLKNDAKMVLTANSLVVPRSLTDYQVEVDLETGAGSLISKTKTDGKHTHEELSGSDDGAHSHFLATFTVRDGVLMIHNALKKGDTVYLLAFNSGKQYYILDRKG
;
A
#
# COMPACT_ATOMS: atom_id res chain seq x y z
N MET A 1 -21.61 39.44 -7.39
CA MET A 1 -20.52 39.33 -8.37
C MET A 1 -19.26 39.84 -7.71
N ALA A 2 -18.21 39.03 -7.56
CA ALA A 2 -16.93 39.50 -7.07
C ALA A 2 -16.09 39.94 -8.28
N ASP A 3 -15.61 41.19 -8.23
CA ASP A 3 -14.66 41.76 -9.19
C ASP A 3 -13.44 40.85 -9.30
N GLN A 4 -13.18 40.34 -10.50
CA GLN A 4 -11.85 39.88 -10.85
C GLN A 4 -11.07 41.11 -11.32
N GLU A 5 -10.34 41.74 -10.38
CA GLU A 5 -9.42 42.82 -10.71
C GLU A 5 -8.45 42.33 -11.80
N THR A 6 -8.49 43.02 -12.94
CA THR A 6 -7.53 42.78 -14.02
C THR A 6 -6.15 43.23 -13.55
N PRO A 7 -5.11 42.39 -13.64
CA PRO A 7 -3.78 42.72 -13.13
C PRO A 7 -3.17 43.85 -13.98
N THR A 8 -3.31 45.09 -13.53
CA THR A 8 -2.90 46.30 -14.28
C THR A 8 -1.42 46.66 -14.12
N GLY A 9 -0.69 46.00 -13.22
CA GLY A 9 0.72 46.26 -12.95
C GLY A 9 1.66 45.34 -13.72
N ILE A 10 2.72 45.89 -14.34
CA ILE A 10 3.81 45.12 -15.00
C ILE A 10 4.38 44.05 -14.06
N LYS A 11 4.46 44.32 -12.75
CA LYS A 11 4.87 43.33 -11.74
C LYS A 11 3.94 42.11 -11.71
N GLN A 12 2.62 42.33 -11.71
CA GLN A 12 1.62 41.26 -11.70
C GLN A 12 1.62 40.46 -13.01
N LEU A 13 1.82 41.12 -14.15
CA LEU A 13 2.01 40.47 -15.45
C LEU A 13 3.28 39.59 -15.48
N ILE A 14 4.39 40.06 -14.93
CA ILE A 14 5.62 39.24 -14.84
C ILE A 14 5.43 38.08 -13.86
N GLN A 15 4.72 38.29 -12.76
CA GLN A 15 4.45 37.26 -11.76
C GLN A 15 3.51 36.16 -12.29
N SER A 16 2.54 36.52 -13.15
CA SER A 16 1.64 35.54 -13.79
C SER A 16 2.33 34.71 -14.89
N MET A 17 3.49 35.16 -15.37
CA MET A 17 4.35 34.39 -16.28
C MET A 17 5.27 33.42 -15.55
N ALA A 18 5.44 33.57 -14.23
CA ALA A 18 6.22 32.62 -13.44
C ALA A 18 5.46 31.29 -13.37
N PRO A 19 6.09 30.15 -13.70
CA PRO A 19 5.45 28.86 -13.56
C PRO A 19 5.08 28.62 -12.10
N GLU A 20 3.88 28.11 -11.85
CA GLU A 20 3.49 27.72 -10.49
C GLU A 20 4.53 26.73 -9.94
N ALA A 21 5.11 27.09 -8.79
CA ALA A 21 6.04 26.22 -8.11
C ALA A 21 5.33 24.92 -7.72
N PRO A 22 6.02 23.76 -7.78
CA PRO A 22 5.47 22.51 -7.27
C PRO A 22 5.02 22.70 -5.81
N SER A 23 3.76 22.38 -5.54
CA SER A 23 3.17 22.50 -4.21
C SER A 23 2.63 21.17 -3.74
N VAL A 24 2.76 20.93 -2.43
CA VAL A 24 2.15 19.77 -1.76
C VAL A 24 0.76 20.16 -1.27
N LYS A 25 -0.24 19.35 -1.61
CA LYS A 25 -1.64 19.51 -1.22
C LYS A 25 -2.11 18.28 -0.45
N GLU A 26 -3.08 18.45 0.45
CA GLU A 26 -3.78 17.32 1.09
C GLU A 26 -5.04 16.98 0.27
N GLY A 27 -5.30 15.69 0.10
CA GLY A 27 -6.52 15.18 -0.53
C GLY A 27 -7.16 14.04 0.26
N ILE A 28 -8.42 13.75 -0.05
CA ILE A 28 -9.20 12.67 0.55
C ILE A 28 -9.67 11.73 -0.57
N VAL A 29 -9.42 10.44 -0.41
CA VAL A 29 -9.89 9.42 -1.36
C VAL A 29 -11.41 9.27 -1.24
N THR A 30 -12.14 9.59 -2.30
CA THR A 30 -13.62 9.51 -2.35
C THR A 30 -14.12 8.18 -2.91
N SER A 31 -13.33 7.55 -3.79
CA SER A 31 -13.59 6.25 -4.39
C SER A 31 -12.27 5.50 -4.62
N ALA A 32 -12.27 4.18 -4.43
CA ALA A 32 -11.09 3.33 -4.65
C ALA A 32 -11.06 2.66 -6.04
N SER A 33 -12.23 2.45 -6.66
CA SER A 33 -12.33 1.80 -7.97
C SER A 33 -13.56 2.31 -8.75
N PRO A 34 -13.38 3.21 -9.73
CA PRO A 34 -12.12 3.85 -10.11
C PRO A 34 -11.60 4.78 -8.99
N LEU A 35 -10.28 4.99 -8.94
CA LEU A 35 -9.66 5.87 -7.94
C LEU A 35 -10.05 7.33 -8.17
N GLU A 36 -10.58 7.95 -7.13
CA GLU A 36 -10.91 9.37 -7.09
C GLU A 36 -10.42 10.00 -5.79
N VAL A 37 -9.85 11.21 -5.90
CA VAL A 37 -9.35 11.99 -4.78
C VAL A 37 -9.84 13.42 -4.90
N THR A 38 -10.40 13.99 -3.84
CA THR A 38 -10.72 15.42 -3.76
C THR A 38 -9.68 16.17 -2.96
N LEU A 39 -9.42 17.43 -3.30
CA LEU A 39 -8.56 18.27 -2.47
C LEU A 39 -9.28 18.64 -1.17
N LYS A 40 -8.57 18.58 -0.04
CA LYS A 40 -9.14 18.90 1.28
C LYS A 40 -9.65 20.34 1.39
N ASN A 41 -9.01 21.27 0.68
CA ASN A 41 -9.37 22.70 0.66
C ASN A 41 -10.34 23.05 -0.47
N ASP A 42 -10.61 22.13 -1.40
CA ASP A 42 -11.55 22.34 -2.50
C ASP A 42 -12.21 21.01 -2.92
N ALA A 43 -13.35 20.72 -2.29
CA ALA A 43 -14.10 19.50 -2.55
C ALA A 43 -14.69 19.42 -3.97
N LYS A 44 -14.71 20.52 -4.74
CA LYS A 44 -15.18 20.52 -6.13
C LYS A 44 -14.10 20.04 -7.09
N MET A 45 -12.83 20.11 -6.68
CA MET A 45 -11.71 19.63 -7.48
C MET A 45 -11.56 18.12 -7.29
N VAL A 46 -12.13 17.35 -8.21
CA VAL A 46 -12.06 15.88 -8.25
C VAL A 46 -10.92 15.45 -9.19
N LEU A 47 -9.95 14.74 -8.62
CA LEU A 47 -8.83 14.13 -9.34
C LEU A 47 -9.18 12.67 -9.64
N THR A 48 -9.15 12.30 -10.92
CA THR A 48 -9.43 10.94 -11.38
C THR A 48 -8.13 10.20 -11.72
N ALA A 49 -8.21 8.89 -11.95
CA ALA A 49 -7.09 8.05 -12.32
C ALA A 49 -6.20 8.59 -13.47
N ASN A 50 -6.77 9.34 -14.42
CA ASN A 50 -6.00 9.92 -15.54
C ASN A 50 -5.09 11.09 -15.11
N SER A 51 -5.44 11.75 -14.01
CA SER A 51 -4.68 12.88 -13.45
C SER A 51 -3.77 12.47 -12.30
N LEU A 52 -3.90 11.24 -11.79
CA LEU A 52 -3.18 10.74 -10.62
C LEU A 52 -2.10 9.75 -11.02
N VAL A 53 -0.90 9.96 -10.50
CA VAL A 53 0.18 8.98 -10.51
C VAL A 53 0.24 8.35 -9.12
N VAL A 54 -0.06 7.05 -9.05
CA VAL A 54 -0.08 6.27 -7.81
C VAL A 54 1.18 5.41 -7.75
N PRO A 55 2.06 5.59 -6.75
CA PRO A 55 3.19 4.71 -6.53
C PRO A 55 2.72 3.28 -6.23
N ARG A 56 3.51 2.28 -6.63
CA ARG A 56 3.25 0.86 -6.32
C ARG A 56 3.07 0.59 -4.82
N SER A 57 3.75 1.35 -3.96
CA SER A 57 3.62 1.21 -2.51
C SER A 57 2.20 1.49 -2.01
N LEU A 58 1.38 2.23 -2.76
CA LEU A 58 -0.02 2.57 -2.43
C LEU A 58 -1.04 1.74 -3.25
N THR A 59 -0.59 0.65 -3.87
CA THR A 59 -1.44 -0.33 -4.55
C THR A 59 -1.34 -1.69 -3.87
N ASP A 60 -2.20 -2.62 -4.26
CA ASP A 60 -1.94 -4.03 -3.99
C ASP A 60 -0.84 -4.49 -4.95
N TYR A 61 0.15 -5.22 -4.45
CA TYR A 61 1.24 -5.71 -5.26
C TYR A 61 1.83 -7.01 -4.72
N GLN A 62 2.38 -7.80 -5.63
CA GLN A 62 3.08 -9.05 -5.30
C GLN A 62 4.57 -8.80 -5.10
N VAL A 63 5.17 -9.49 -4.15
CA VAL A 63 6.61 -9.50 -3.88
C VAL A 63 7.09 -10.93 -3.80
N GLU A 64 8.21 -11.21 -4.44
CA GLU A 64 8.90 -12.49 -4.33
C GLU A 64 9.69 -12.55 -3.02
N VAL A 65 9.54 -13.64 -2.28
CA VAL A 65 10.13 -13.84 -0.96
C VAL A 65 10.65 -15.26 -0.83
N ASP A 66 11.83 -15.35 -0.23
CA ASP A 66 12.36 -16.60 0.30
C ASP A 66 12.01 -16.68 1.79
N LEU A 67 11.38 -17.77 2.20
CA LEU A 67 11.05 -18.04 3.60
C LEU A 67 11.96 -19.16 4.11
N GLU A 68 12.91 -18.79 4.95
CA GLU A 68 13.81 -19.71 5.63
C GLU A 68 13.57 -19.68 7.15
N THR A 69 13.77 -20.81 7.79
CA THR A 69 13.69 -20.91 9.25
C THR A 69 14.98 -20.34 9.86
N GLY A 70 14.92 -19.09 10.35
CA GLY A 70 15.95 -18.48 11.20
C GLY A 70 15.84 -18.91 12.67
N ALA A 71 16.16 -18.05 13.64
CA ALA A 71 16.00 -18.33 15.08
C ALA A 71 14.54 -18.43 15.57
N GLY A 72 13.56 -18.32 14.66
CA GLY A 72 12.14 -18.50 14.94
C GLY A 72 11.70 -19.95 14.71
N SER A 73 10.53 -20.33 15.25
CA SER A 73 9.94 -21.66 15.06
C SER A 73 8.74 -21.58 14.13
N LEU A 74 8.69 -22.45 13.11
CA LEU A 74 7.47 -22.69 12.33
C LEU A 74 6.72 -23.87 12.95
N ILE A 75 5.68 -23.56 13.72
CA ILE A 75 4.87 -24.56 14.43
C ILE A 75 3.76 -25.09 13.51
N SER A 76 4.04 -26.15 12.76
CA SER A 76 2.98 -26.97 12.16
C SER A 76 2.58 -28.07 13.14
N LYS A 77 1.42 -27.93 13.78
CA LYS A 77 0.84 -29.05 14.54
C LYS A 77 0.13 -29.96 13.54
N THR A 78 0.76 -31.08 13.19
CA THR A 78 0.08 -32.13 12.42
C THR A 78 -0.99 -32.79 13.30
N LYS A 79 -1.98 -33.42 12.66
CA LYS A 79 -2.96 -34.25 13.38
C LYS A 79 -2.21 -35.30 14.20
N THR A 80 -2.48 -35.38 15.50
CA THR A 80 -2.03 -36.50 16.34
C THR A 80 -2.68 -37.76 15.80
N ASP A 81 -1.89 -38.69 15.27
CA ASP A 81 -2.36 -39.96 14.70
C ASP A 81 -2.69 -41.01 15.76
N GLY A 82 -2.55 -40.64 17.04
CA GLY A 82 -2.94 -41.46 18.18
C GLY A 82 -1.80 -42.36 18.64
N LYS A 83 -2.10 -43.23 19.60
CA LYS A 83 -1.13 -44.19 20.12
C LYS A 83 -1.01 -45.36 19.13
N HIS A 84 0.17 -45.58 18.56
CA HIS A 84 0.45 -46.75 17.72
C HIS A 84 1.72 -47.46 18.19
N THR A 85 1.82 -48.76 17.94
CA THR A 85 2.93 -49.62 18.40
C THR A 85 3.84 -50.02 17.24
N HIS A 86 5.15 -49.90 17.40
CA HIS A 86 6.15 -50.41 16.45
C HIS A 86 6.49 -51.88 16.76
N GLU A 87 6.45 -52.72 15.73
CA GLU A 87 6.62 -54.18 15.82
C GLU A 87 8.02 -54.62 16.32
N GLU A 88 8.99 -53.69 16.31
CA GLU A 88 10.38 -53.90 16.74
C GLU A 88 10.69 -53.41 18.17
N LEU A 89 9.72 -52.79 18.87
CA LEU A 89 9.92 -52.25 20.23
C LEU A 89 8.95 -52.93 21.22
N SER A 90 9.46 -53.93 21.96
CA SER A 90 8.72 -54.57 23.05
C SER A 90 8.84 -53.77 24.35
N GLY A 91 8.11 -52.67 24.45
CA GLY A 91 8.10 -51.83 25.64
C GLY A 91 6.94 -50.84 25.66
N SER A 92 6.52 -50.44 26.87
CA SER A 92 5.33 -49.63 27.14
C SER A 92 5.43 -48.15 26.71
N ASP A 93 6.41 -47.80 25.86
CA ASP A 93 6.88 -46.44 25.62
C ASP A 93 6.38 -45.80 24.31
N ASP A 94 5.57 -46.52 23.54
CA ASP A 94 4.92 -45.96 22.34
C ASP A 94 3.72 -45.09 22.73
N GLY A 95 4.01 -43.81 22.99
CA GLY A 95 3.04 -42.76 23.31
C GLY A 95 2.58 -41.96 22.09
N ALA A 96 1.50 -41.17 22.26
CA ALA A 96 1.06 -40.24 21.24
C ALA A 96 2.15 -39.18 21.00
N HIS A 97 2.61 -39.07 19.76
CA HIS A 97 3.59 -38.07 19.35
C HIS A 97 3.02 -37.14 18.27
N SER A 98 3.70 -36.02 18.04
CA SER A 98 3.39 -35.08 16.96
C SER A 98 4.64 -34.95 16.10
N HIS A 99 4.46 -35.01 14.79
CA HIS A 99 5.56 -34.80 13.86
C HIS A 99 5.73 -33.30 13.61
N PHE A 100 6.96 -32.82 13.73
CA PHE A 100 7.36 -31.49 13.29
C PHE A 100 8.21 -31.64 12.03
N LEU A 101 8.07 -30.71 11.08
CA LEU A 101 9.00 -30.66 9.96
C LEU A 101 10.39 -30.30 10.47
N ALA A 102 11.41 -31.08 10.12
CA ALA A 102 12.80 -30.80 10.45
C ALA A 102 13.34 -29.56 9.71
N THR A 103 12.86 -29.33 8.49
CA THR A 103 13.21 -28.19 7.65
C THR A 103 12.00 -27.69 6.88
N PHE A 104 11.85 -26.36 6.77
CA PHE A 104 10.89 -25.72 5.88
C PHE A 104 11.58 -24.58 5.16
N THR A 105 11.52 -24.61 3.84
CA THR A 105 12.04 -23.57 2.97
C THR A 105 11.04 -23.36 1.84
N VAL A 106 10.63 -22.11 1.64
CA VAL A 106 9.93 -21.69 0.42
C VAL A 106 10.91 -20.85 -0.37
N ARG A 107 11.18 -21.29 -1.60
CA ARG A 107 11.95 -20.53 -2.59
C ARG A 107 11.00 -19.92 -3.59
N ASP A 108 11.32 -18.71 -4.04
CA ASP A 108 10.58 -18.01 -5.10
C ASP A 108 9.07 -17.88 -4.76
N GLY A 109 8.76 -17.80 -3.46
CA GLY A 109 7.38 -17.67 -2.99
C GLY A 109 6.84 -16.28 -3.30
N VAL A 110 5.57 -16.16 -3.66
CA VAL A 110 4.95 -14.86 -3.94
C VAL A 110 4.01 -14.47 -2.81
N LEU A 111 4.29 -13.33 -2.16
CA LEU A 111 3.43 -12.75 -1.14
C LEU A 111 2.63 -11.59 -1.72
N MET A 112 1.32 -11.61 -1.51
CA MET A 112 0.44 -10.50 -1.85
C MET A 112 0.46 -9.46 -0.72
N ILE A 113 0.91 -8.24 -1.03
CA ILE A 113 0.86 -7.09 -0.15
C ILE A 113 -0.44 -6.33 -0.44
N HIS A 114 -1.34 -6.28 0.54
CA HIS A 114 -2.56 -5.50 0.46
C HIS A 114 -2.33 -4.09 1.01
N ASN A 115 -2.02 -3.14 0.13
CA ASN A 115 -1.78 -1.75 0.50
C ASN A 115 -2.48 -0.75 -0.42
N ALA A 116 -3.47 -1.16 -1.21
CA ALA A 116 -4.26 -0.22 -2.01
C ALA A 116 -4.94 0.87 -1.15
N LEU A 117 -5.04 2.07 -1.72
CA LEU A 117 -5.80 3.18 -1.14
C LEU A 117 -7.29 2.83 -1.00
N LYS A 118 -7.89 3.28 0.10
CA LYS A 118 -9.29 3.04 0.44
C LYS A 118 -10.05 4.36 0.56
N LYS A 119 -11.36 4.30 0.36
CA LYS A 119 -12.24 5.46 0.58
C LYS A 119 -12.07 5.98 2.02
N GLY A 120 -11.84 7.29 2.14
CA GLY A 120 -11.59 7.97 3.41
C GLY A 120 -10.11 8.19 3.73
N ASP A 121 -9.19 7.53 3.01
CA ASP A 121 -7.76 7.77 3.20
C ASP A 121 -7.41 9.23 2.89
N THR A 122 -6.65 9.87 3.79
CA THR A 122 -6.06 11.18 3.53
C THR A 122 -4.69 10.98 2.89
N VAL A 123 -4.39 11.72 1.83
CA VAL A 123 -3.15 11.57 1.06
C VAL A 123 -2.46 12.91 0.83
N TYR A 124 -1.14 12.88 0.69
CA TYR A 124 -0.34 14.01 0.25
C TYR A 124 -0.11 13.95 -1.26
N LEU A 125 -0.36 15.05 -1.95
CA LEU A 125 -0.33 15.16 -3.41
C LEU A 125 0.72 16.19 -3.81
N LEU A 126 1.65 15.82 -4.67
CA LEU A 126 2.54 16.75 -5.35
C LEU A 126 1.91 17.16 -6.69
N ALA A 127 1.61 18.44 -6.85
CA ALA A 127 1.13 18.98 -8.11
C ALA A 127 2.29 19.19 -9.10
N PHE A 128 2.14 18.72 -10.34
CA PHE A 128 3.09 18.95 -11.43
C PHE A 128 2.36 19.16 -12.76
N ASN A 129 3.11 19.44 -13.84
CA ASN A 129 2.53 19.76 -15.16
C ASN A 129 1.51 20.91 -15.08
N SER A 130 1.90 21.99 -14.39
CA SER A 130 1.05 23.17 -14.13
C SER A 130 -0.29 22.82 -13.47
N GLY A 131 -0.27 21.90 -12.50
CA GLY A 131 -1.47 21.51 -11.74
C GLY A 131 -2.44 20.59 -12.50
N LYS A 132 -2.05 20.07 -13.67
CA LYS A 132 -2.87 19.11 -14.44
C LYS A 132 -2.68 17.67 -13.98
N GLN A 133 -1.55 17.36 -13.36
CA GLN A 133 -1.24 16.02 -12.86
C GLN A 133 -0.75 16.08 -11.41
N TYR A 134 -1.03 15.01 -10.69
CA TYR A 134 -0.77 14.90 -9.26
C TYR A 134 -0.12 13.56 -8.95
N TYR A 135 1.00 13.59 -8.23
CA TYR A 135 1.66 12.40 -7.73
C TYR A 135 1.27 12.19 -6.27
N ILE A 136 0.79 11.01 -5.91
CA ILE A 136 0.49 10.69 -4.51
C ILE A 136 1.82 10.37 -3.81
N LEU A 137 2.24 11.23 -2.90
CA LEU A 137 3.50 11.07 -2.17
C LEU A 137 3.38 9.93 -1.14
N ASP A 138 2.37 10.00 -0.29
CA ASP A 138 2.05 8.98 0.69
C ASP A 138 0.62 9.16 1.23
N ARG A 139 0.12 8.16 1.95
CA ARG A 139 -1.05 8.29 2.82
C ARG A 139 -0.64 8.93 4.14
N LYS A 140 -1.53 9.69 4.74
CA LYS A 140 -1.38 10.16 6.11
C LYS A 140 -1.58 8.97 7.05
N GLY A 141 -0.58 8.72 7.92
CA GLY A 141 -0.64 7.70 8.97
C GLY A 141 -1.61 8.03 10.08
#